data_AF-A0A969TIP6-F1
#
_entry.id   AF-A0A969TIP6-F1
#
_cell.length_a   1.000
_cell.length_b   1.000
_cell.length_c   1.000
_cell.angle_alpha   90.00
_cell.angle_beta   90.00
_cell.angle_gamma   90.00
#
_symmetry.space_group_name_H-M   'P 1'
#
loop_
_entity.id
_entity.type
_entity.pdbx_description
1 polymer ?
#
loop_
_entity_poly.entity_id
_entity_poly.type
_entity_poly.pdbx_seq_one_letter_code
_entity_poly.pdbx_strand_id
1 'polypeptide(L)'
;MLPVLAGLALTSLALNARAGPFFVLPALLIWGCLVFRGRSRISLTLLVAGIGAIVLGFAANMLVLRVVGSPSGQPFSNFAYNLYGLVVGGAQWRQVLVDHPELASLVEPALSQQIYALTWQAFLSNPLGPLIGAVRIWASLFYPGGGFGSGGGAFSFIYGHPVAGDTLIALLVRLVAFAGSGWGAWQCYRQRQKPVCSLLLAALVGLLLSVPFVPPMIDPYAMRAYAAFMPMVVTLATLGTLWLWQHLSRTRQAALWDSADPQRRSSAGLLIGAVLLMGWVVLGPIAVKALSQAPQITAPPPCAAGQESLVVPIYAGSAVTLQAEQATPTLPTLVVPLDAFRAGVPDSGWNWRPEFVEALRSLEGDQTLVVTFDRHADDPPVLLVVATQLLPPTASLVHVCGQQPPESELFFVTSLEPVTP
;
A
#
# COMPACT_ATOMS: atom_id res chain seq x y z
N MET A 1 -15.37 -3.15 -27.32
CA MET A 1 -13.98 -2.63 -27.30
C MET A 1 -13.81 -1.50 -26.30
N LEU A 2 -14.57 -0.40 -26.39
CA LEU A 2 -14.44 0.76 -25.47
C LEU A 2 -14.47 0.40 -23.97
N PRO A 3 -15.37 -0.47 -23.46
CA PRO A 3 -15.35 -0.83 -22.04
C PRO A 3 -14.07 -1.56 -21.60
N VAL A 4 -13.45 -2.34 -22.50
CA VAL A 4 -12.17 -3.02 -22.24
C VAL A 4 -11.04 -2.01 -22.15
N LEU A 5 -11.02 -1.02 -23.05
CA LEU A 5 -10.04 0.07 -23.02
C LEU A 5 -10.20 0.93 -21.76
N ALA A 6 -11.43 1.27 -21.38
CA ALA A 6 -11.71 1.99 -20.14
C ALA A 6 -11.29 1.17 -18.90
N GLY A 7 -11.55 -0.14 -18.91
CA GLY A 7 -11.07 -1.07 -17.88
C GLY A 7 -9.55 -1.10 -17.79
N LEU A 8 -8.82 -1.21 -18.91
CA LEU A 8 -7.36 -1.16 -18.94
C LEU A 8 -6.80 0.17 -18.40
N ALA A 9 -7.42 1.30 -18.77
CA ALA A 9 -7.03 2.61 -18.27
C ALA A 9 -7.24 2.75 -16.76
N LEU A 10 -8.38 2.30 -16.24
CA LEU A 10 -8.67 2.28 -14.81
C LEU A 10 -7.75 1.32 -14.04
N THR A 11 -7.50 0.12 -14.55
CA THR A 11 -6.56 -0.82 -13.95
C THR A 11 -5.15 -0.24 -13.94
N SER A 12 -4.72 0.41 -15.02
CA SER A 12 -3.44 1.09 -15.06
C SER A 12 -3.35 2.23 -14.06
N LEU A 13 -4.37 3.08 -13.96
CA LEU A 13 -4.45 4.15 -12.96
C LEU A 13 -4.41 3.59 -11.54
N ALA A 14 -5.16 2.52 -11.25
CA ALA A 14 -5.19 1.89 -9.92
C ALA A 14 -3.83 1.28 -9.53
N LEU A 15 -3.14 0.62 -10.46
CA LEU A 15 -1.79 0.10 -10.25
C LEU A 15 -0.72 1.20 -10.15
N ASN A 16 -1.00 2.40 -10.66
CA ASN A 16 -0.11 3.54 -10.53
C ASN A 16 -0.33 4.31 -9.22
N ALA A 17 -1.60 4.47 -8.81
CA ALA A 17 -1.96 5.06 -7.52
C ALA A 17 -1.32 4.29 -6.36
N ARG A 18 -1.10 2.98 -6.55
CA ARG A 18 -0.29 2.16 -5.67
C ARG A 18 0.46 1.12 -6.46
N ALA A 19 1.80 1.23 -6.46
CA ALA A 19 2.72 0.33 -7.15
C ALA A 19 2.34 -1.14 -6.91
N GLY A 20 1.68 -1.73 -7.88
CA GLY A 20 1.09 -3.06 -7.77
C GLY A 20 1.62 -4.01 -8.84
N PRO A 21 0.92 -5.13 -9.09
CA PRO A 21 1.37 -6.14 -10.04
C PRO A 21 1.29 -5.65 -11.51
N PHE A 22 2.28 -4.88 -11.96
CA PHE A 22 2.26 -4.23 -13.28
C PHE A 22 2.25 -5.19 -14.47
N PHE A 23 2.74 -6.44 -14.34
CA PHE A 23 2.66 -7.43 -15.42
C PHE A 23 1.22 -7.88 -15.73
N VAL A 24 0.24 -7.53 -14.89
CA VAL A 24 -1.19 -7.66 -15.23
C VAL A 24 -1.54 -6.86 -16.48
N LEU A 25 -0.99 -5.65 -16.67
CA LEU A 25 -1.30 -4.79 -17.82
C LEU A 25 -0.91 -5.44 -19.17
N PRO A 26 0.35 -5.86 -19.40
CA PRO A 26 0.70 -6.54 -20.64
C PRO A 26 -0.04 -7.88 -20.80
N ALA A 27 -0.29 -8.63 -19.71
CA ALA A 27 -1.04 -9.88 -19.79
C ALA A 27 -2.50 -9.66 -20.27
N LEU A 28 -3.18 -8.66 -19.71
CA LEU A 28 -4.53 -8.26 -20.12
C LEU A 28 -4.58 -7.69 -21.54
N LEU A 29 -3.56 -6.92 -21.94
CA LEU A 29 -3.44 -6.37 -23.29
C LEU A 29 -3.27 -7.50 -24.32
N ILE A 30 -2.34 -8.44 -24.07
CA ILE A 30 -2.12 -9.61 -24.93
C ILE A 30 -3.41 -10.44 -25.02
N TRP A 31 -4.05 -10.72 -23.87
CA TRP A 31 -5.33 -11.42 -23.82
C TRP A 31 -6.38 -10.75 -24.69
N GLY A 32 -6.57 -9.44 -24.53
CA GLY A 32 -7.53 -8.68 -25.33
C GLY A 32 -7.20 -8.79 -26.83
N CYS A 33 -5.94 -8.64 -27.21
CA CYS A 33 -5.52 -8.67 -28.61
C CYS A 33 -5.83 -10.02 -29.27
N LEU A 34 -5.72 -11.11 -28.50
CA LEU A 34 -6.03 -12.47 -28.95
C LEU A 34 -7.55 -12.73 -29.00
N VAL A 35 -8.32 -12.24 -28.03
CA VAL A 35 -9.78 -12.44 -27.99
C VAL A 35 -10.49 -11.62 -29.07
N PHE A 36 -10.06 -10.37 -29.31
CA PHE A 36 -10.68 -9.46 -30.27
C PHE A 36 -10.03 -9.50 -31.68
N ARG A 37 -9.27 -10.56 -32.01
CA ARG A 37 -8.49 -10.67 -33.27
C ARG A 37 -9.32 -10.80 -34.55
N GLY A 38 -10.59 -11.16 -34.45
CA GLY A 38 -11.44 -11.40 -35.62
C GLY A 38 -10.83 -12.46 -36.55
N ARG A 39 -10.61 -12.10 -37.83
CA ARG A 39 -9.96 -12.97 -38.83
C ARG A 39 -8.42 -12.93 -38.80
N SER A 40 -7.83 -11.95 -38.11
CA SER A 40 -6.38 -11.77 -38.03
C SER A 40 -5.78 -12.62 -36.89
N ARG A 41 -4.44 -12.72 -36.83
CA ARG A 41 -3.76 -13.38 -35.69
C ARG A 41 -3.86 -12.56 -34.39
N ILE A 42 -3.82 -11.23 -34.50
CA ILE A 42 -3.85 -10.28 -33.39
C ILE A 42 -4.64 -9.02 -33.77
N SER A 43 -5.40 -8.45 -32.82
CA SER A 43 -6.11 -7.19 -33.01
C SER A 43 -5.15 -5.99 -32.89
N LEU A 44 -4.59 -5.50 -34.00
CA LEU A 44 -3.70 -4.33 -33.98
C LEU A 44 -4.38 -3.07 -33.45
N THR A 45 -5.67 -2.88 -33.77
CA THR A 45 -6.48 -1.77 -33.25
C THR A 45 -6.53 -1.80 -31.73
N LEU A 46 -6.79 -2.97 -31.12
CA LEU A 46 -6.81 -3.08 -29.67
C LEU A 46 -5.40 -2.94 -29.07
N LEU A 47 -4.36 -3.42 -29.75
CA LEU A 47 -2.98 -3.26 -29.29
C LEU A 47 -2.63 -1.77 -29.15
N VAL A 48 -2.82 -0.98 -30.20
CA VAL A 48 -2.51 0.46 -30.21
C VAL A 48 -3.41 1.21 -29.22
N ALA A 49 -4.72 0.99 -29.28
CA ALA A 49 -5.66 1.66 -28.38
C ALA A 49 -5.46 1.24 -26.91
N GLY A 50 -5.08 -0.01 -26.66
CA GLY A 50 -4.80 -0.55 -25.33
C GLY A 50 -3.50 -0.02 -24.75
N ILE A 51 -2.44 0.12 -25.56
CA ILE A 51 -1.23 0.85 -25.16
C ILE A 51 -1.59 2.29 -24.80
N GLY A 52 -2.37 2.97 -25.64
CA GLY A 52 -2.87 4.32 -25.36
C GLY A 52 -3.63 4.42 -24.04
N ALA A 53 -4.51 3.44 -23.75
CA ALA A 53 -5.26 3.37 -22.50
C ALA A 53 -4.35 3.16 -21.27
N ILE A 54 -3.32 2.31 -21.37
CA ILE A 54 -2.34 2.13 -20.31
C ILE A 54 -1.53 3.42 -20.10
N VAL A 55 -1.00 4.01 -21.17
CA VAL A 55 -0.25 5.27 -21.11
C VAL A 55 -1.09 6.38 -20.48
N LEU A 56 -2.40 6.45 -20.79
CA LEU A 56 -3.32 7.40 -20.18
C LEU A 56 -3.39 7.22 -18.65
N GLY A 57 -3.46 5.98 -18.14
CA GLY A 57 -3.46 5.70 -16.70
C GLY A 57 -2.17 6.16 -16.01
N PHE A 58 -1.01 5.90 -16.62
CA PHE A 58 0.28 6.39 -16.13
C PHE A 58 0.38 7.92 -16.19
N ALA A 59 -0.04 8.53 -17.30
CA ALA A 59 0.00 9.99 -17.50
C ALA A 59 -0.93 10.71 -16.51
N ALA A 60 -2.13 10.18 -16.26
CA ALA A 60 -3.06 10.70 -15.27
C ALA A 60 -2.46 10.69 -13.86
N ASN A 61 -1.84 9.57 -13.45
CA ASN A 61 -1.17 9.49 -12.16
C ASN A 61 0.03 10.45 -12.07
N MET A 62 0.85 10.52 -13.12
CA MET A 62 2.00 11.43 -13.19
C MET A 62 1.56 12.89 -13.12
N LEU A 63 0.44 13.26 -13.77
CA LEU A 63 -0.13 14.60 -13.67
C LEU A 63 -0.49 14.93 -12.23
N VAL A 64 -1.18 14.03 -11.53
CA VAL A 64 -1.52 14.23 -10.10
C VAL A 64 -0.25 14.38 -9.27
N LEU A 65 0.76 13.52 -9.46
CA LEU A 65 2.02 13.62 -8.71
C LEU A 65 2.76 14.93 -8.98
N ARG A 66 2.79 15.39 -10.23
CA ARG A 66 3.47 16.64 -10.61
C ARG A 66 2.75 17.89 -10.11
N VAL A 67 1.41 17.87 -10.14
CA VAL A 67 0.60 19.02 -9.73
C VAL A 67 0.46 19.05 -8.21
N VAL A 68 0.25 17.91 -7.57
CA VAL A 68 -0.11 17.80 -6.15
C VAL A 68 1.07 17.43 -5.27
N GLY A 69 1.92 16.48 -5.70
CA GLY A 69 3.03 15.95 -4.93
C GLY A 69 4.18 16.93 -4.70
N SER A 70 5.14 16.51 -3.88
CA SER A 70 6.35 17.28 -3.59
C SER A 70 7.28 17.32 -4.82
N PRO A 71 8.09 18.39 -4.99
CA PRO A 71 9.03 18.50 -6.10
C PRO A 71 10.06 17.35 -6.17
N SER A 72 10.41 16.79 -5.00
CA SER A 72 11.33 15.66 -4.83
C SER A 72 10.65 14.29 -4.95
N GLY A 73 9.31 14.25 -4.97
CA GLY A 73 8.54 13.02 -5.00
C GLY A 73 8.77 12.24 -6.29
N GLN A 74 9.38 11.07 -6.20
CA GLN A 74 9.54 10.15 -7.32
C GLN A 74 8.52 9.02 -7.27
N PRO A 75 7.80 8.75 -8.38
CA PRO A 75 6.93 7.60 -8.43
C PRO A 75 7.76 6.33 -8.28
N PHE A 76 7.31 5.43 -7.41
CA PHE A 76 7.86 4.07 -7.27
C PHE A 76 9.33 4.00 -6.81
N SER A 77 9.86 4.98 -6.06
CA SER A 77 11.22 4.91 -5.47
C SER A 77 11.47 3.61 -4.68
N ASN A 78 10.43 3.08 -4.02
CA ASN A 78 10.46 1.80 -3.32
C ASN A 78 10.81 0.59 -4.21
N PHE A 79 10.76 0.71 -5.54
CA PHE A 79 11.13 -0.38 -6.44
C PHE A 79 12.62 -0.74 -6.34
N ALA A 80 13.51 0.24 -6.17
CA ALA A 80 14.95 -0.01 -6.06
C ALA A 80 15.27 -0.93 -4.86
N TYR A 81 14.63 -0.66 -3.72
CA TYR A 81 14.72 -1.47 -2.50
C TYR A 81 14.24 -2.91 -2.70
N ASN A 82 13.07 -3.09 -3.33
CA ASN A 82 12.53 -4.42 -3.60
C ASN A 82 13.41 -5.21 -4.58
N LEU A 83 13.97 -4.54 -5.59
CA LEU A 83 14.85 -5.18 -6.57
C LEU A 83 16.15 -5.65 -5.92
N TYR A 84 16.76 -4.84 -5.05
CA TYR A 84 17.92 -5.26 -4.25
C TYR A 84 17.59 -6.49 -3.42
N GLY A 85 16.51 -6.44 -2.63
CA GLY A 85 16.05 -7.55 -1.79
C GLY A 85 15.81 -8.85 -2.58
N LEU A 86 15.22 -8.74 -3.78
CA LEU A 86 15.05 -9.87 -4.70
C LEU A 86 16.41 -10.45 -5.12
N VAL A 87 17.34 -9.61 -5.55
CA VAL A 87 18.64 -10.00 -6.10
C VAL A 87 19.52 -10.67 -5.04
N VAL A 88 19.49 -10.22 -3.78
CA VAL A 88 20.25 -10.85 -2.68
C VAL A 88 19.59 -12.14 -2.13
N GLY A 89 18.58 -12.68 -2.80
CA GLY A 89 17.96 -13.96 -2.44
C GLY A 89 16.62 -13.83 -1.70
N GLY A 90 15.85 -12.78 -1.97
CA GLY A 90 14.50 -12.58 -1.42
C GLY A 90 14.51 -12.08 0.02
N ALA A 91 15.46 -11.22 0.37
CA ALA A 91 15.50 -10.51 1.65
C ALA A 91 14.46 -9.38 1.70
N GLN A 92 14.25 -8.81 2.89
CA GLN A 92 13.30 -7.70 3.09
C GLN A 92 13.73 -6.44 2.30
N TRP A 93 12.80 -5.52 2.03
CA TRP A 93 13.06 -4.33 1.21
C TRP A 93 14.10 -3.40 1.85
N ARG A 94 14.19 -3.38 3.18
CA ARG A 94 15.21 -2.62 3.91
C ARG A 94 16.58 -3.28 3.96
N GLN A 95 16.76 -4.48 3.39
CA GLN A 95 18.03 -5.20 3.45
C GLN A 95 19.19 -4.35 2.93
N VAL A 96 18.95 -3.54 1.89
CA VAL A 96 19.99 -2.65 1.35
C VAL A 96 20.51 -1.66 2.39
N LEU A 97 19.68 -1.18 3.31
CA LEU A 97 20.10 -0.26 4.38
C LEU A 97 20.79 -0.97 5.54
N VAL A 98 20.57 -2.29 5.68
CA VAL A 98 21.28 -3.14 6.64
C VAL A 98 22.68 -3.45 6.11
N ASP A 99 22.77 -3.80 4.82
CA ASP A 99 24.03 -4.13 4.16
C ASP A 99 24.88 -2.87 3.88
N HIS A 100 24.23 -1.73 3.63
CA HIS A 100 24.84 -0.44 3.27
C HIS A 100 24.26 0.72 4.10
N PRO A 101 24.63 0.83 5.39
CA PRO A 101 24.11 1.87 6.28
C PRO A 101 24.45 3.29 5.83
N GLU A 102 25.50 3.48 5.03
CA GLU A 102 25.90 4.77 4.44
C GLU A 102 24.80 5.42 3.59
N LEU A 103 23.90 4.61 3.02
CA LEU A 103 22.80 5.08 2.17
C LEU A 103 21.75 5.86 2.96
N ALA A 104 21.67 5.69 4.27
CA ALA A 104 20.69 6.39 5.11
C ALA A 104 20.86 7.93 5.08
N SER A 105 22.02 8.42 4.66
CA SER A 105 22.33 9.85 4.52
C SER A 105 21.95 10.45 3.16
N LEU A 106 21.63 9.62 2.16
CA LEU A 106 21.35 10.08 0.81
C LEU A 106 19.87 10.41 0.63
N VAL A 107 19.59 11.40 -0.21
CA VAL A 107 18.24 11.79 -0.62
C VAL A 107 17.99 11.41 -2.09
N GLU A 108 16.72 11.33 -2.47
CA GLU A 108 16.33 11.05 -3.85
C GLU A 108 16.69 12.22 -4.79
N PRO A 109 17.15 11.99 -6.04
CA PRO A 109 17.30 10.72 -6.78
C PRO A 109 18.56 9.90 -6.49
N ALA A 110 19.55 10.47 -5.79
CA ALA A 110 20.87 9.86 -5.65
C ALA A 110 20.79 8.52 -4.91
N LEU A 111 19.93 8.44 -3.89
CA LEU A 111 19.65 7.22 -3.14
C LEU A 111 19.20 6.06 -4.03
N SER A 112 18.13 6.22 -4.81
CA SER A 112 17.64 5.17 -5.71
C SER A 112 18.69 4.76 -6.75
N GLN A 113 19.44 5.71 -7.31
CA GLN A 113 20.53 5.42 -8.27
C GLN A 113 21.64 4.57 -7.66
N GLN A 114 22.05 4.90 -6.43
CA GLN A 114 23.07 4.13 -5.71
C GLN A 114 22.57 2.72 -5.38
N ILE A 115 21.30 2.57 -4.97
CA ILE A 115 20.70 1.26 -4.73
C ILE A 115 20.69 0.41 -6.02
N TYR A 116 20.37 0.98 -7.19
CA TYR A 116 20.46 0.24 -8.45
C TYR A 116 21.88 -0.22 -8.79
N ALA A 117 22.89 0.63 -8.54
CA ALA A 117 24.28 0.27 -8.76
C ALA A 117 24.70 -0.91 -7.86
N LEU A 118 24.35 -0.86 -6.57
CA LEU A 118 24.59 -1.95 -5.61
C LEU A 118 23.82 -3.22 -5.97
N THR A 119 22.59 -3.08 -6.42
CA THR A 119 21.76 -4.19 -6.91
C THR A 119 22.43 -4.88 -8.10
N TRP A 120 22.99 -4.13 -9.04
CA TRP A 120 23.71 -4.68 -10.17
C TRP A 120 24.97 -5.43 -9.73
N GLN A 121 25.72 -4.88 -8.79
CA GLN A 121 26.90 -5.54 -8.22
C GLN A 121 26.53 -6.85 -7.51
N ALA A 122 25.46 -6.85 -6.71
CA ALA A 122 24.93 -8.04 -6.06
C ALA A 122 24.46 -9.11 -7.05
N PHE A 123 23.88 -8.69 -8.18
CA PHE A 123 23.50 -9.61 -9.25
C PHE A 123 24.71 -10.27 -9.90
N LEU A 124 25.77 -9.50 -10.17
CA LEU A 124 27.00 -10.03 -10.76
C LEU A 124 27.73 -10.99 -9.81
N SER A 125 27.66 -10.77 -8.49
CA SER A 125 28.28 -11.66 -7.50
C SER A 125 27.48 -12.95 -7.29
N ASN A 126 26.14 -12.90 -7.39
CA ASN A 126 25.27 -14.06 -7.26
C ASN A 126 24.13 -14.05 -8.30
N PRO A 127 24.38 -14.53 -9.53
CA PRO A 127 23.37 -14.48 -10.61
C PRO A 127 22.15 -15.37 -10.37
N LEU A 128 22.24 -16.36 -9.46
CA LEU A 128 21.11 -17.20 -9.07
C LEU A 128 20.25 -16.57 -7.95
N GLY A 129 20.76 -15.52 -7.31
CA GLY A 129 20.08 -14.78 -6.23
C GLY A 129 18.66 -14.36 -6.58
N PRO A 130 18.40 -13.70 -7.73
CA PRO A 130 17.04 -13.33 -8.14
C PRO A 130 16.09 -14.50 -8.29
N LEU A 131 16.57 -15.65 -8.79
CA LEU A 131 15.73 -16.85 -8.94
C LEU A 131 15.36 -17.44 -7.58
N ILE A 132 16.33 -17.56 -6.68
CA ILE A 132 16.11 -18.01 -5.29
C ILE A 132 15.14 -17.06 -4.58
N GLY A 133 15.35 -15.75 -4.74
CA GLY A 133 14.47 -14.72 -4.21
C GLY A 133 13.05 -14.81 -4.76
N ALA A 134 12.89 -14.96 -6.07
CA ALA A 134 11.59 -15.13 -6.71
C ALA A 134 10.84 -16.36 -6.17
N VAL A 135 11.52 -17.49 -6.01
CA VAL A 135 10.93 -18.73 -5.45
C VAL A 135 10.49 -18.52 -4.00
N ARG A 136 11.32 -17.88 -3.16
CA ARG A 136 10.95 -17.54 -1.77
C ARG A 136 9.74 -16.60 -1.73
N ILE A 137 9.71 -15.59 -2.61
CA ILE A 137 8.62 -14.63 -2.71
C ILE A 137 7.33 -15.30 -3.22
N TRP A 138 7.41 -16.28 -4.12
CA TRP A 138 6.25 -17.08 -4.49
C TRP A 138 5.78 -18.00 -3.36
N ALA A 139 6.70 -18.68 -2.67
CA ALA A 139 6.34 -19.51 -1.51
C ALA A 139 5.59 -18.69 -0.46
N SER A 140 5.98 -17.41 -0.30
CA SER A 140 5.28 -16.41 0.50
C SER A 140 3.81 -16.27 0.13
N LEU A 141 3.55 -16.09 -1.16
CA LEU A 141 2.23 -15.79 -1.69
C LEU A 141 1.25 -16.92 -1.38
N PHE A 142 1.75 -18.16 -1.36
CA PHE A 142 0.94 -19.35 -1.09
C PHE A 142 0.94 -19.76 0.38
N TYR A 143 1.62 -19.02 1.26
CA TYR A 143 1.61 -19.30 2.69
C TYR A 143 0.26 -18.87 3.31
N PRO A 144 -0.53 -19.79 3.89
CA PRO A 144 -1.84 -19.46 4.47
C PRO A 144 -1.73 -18.82 5.86
N GLY A 145 -0.59 -19.01 6.53
CA GLY A 145 -0.28 -18.34 7.78
C GLY A 145 0.02 -16.85 7.56
N GLY A 146 -0.11 -16.06 8.62
CA GLY A 146 0.24 -14.64 8.59
C GLY A 146 -0.49 -13.86 9.67
N GLY A 147 0.24 -13.47 10.71
CA GLY A 147 -0.16 -12.41 11.63
C GLY A 147 0.42 -11.07 11.17
N PHE A 148 0.11 -10.01 11.90
CA PHE A 148 0.81 -8.72 11.74
C PHE A 148 2.32 -8.94 11.91
N GLY A 149 3.16 -8.42 10.99
CA GLY A 149 4.62 -8.51 11.07
C GLY A 149 5.30 -9.83 10.65
N SER A 150 4.57 -10.92 10.42
CA SER A 150 5.16 -12.25 10.08
C SER A 150 5.13 -12.61 8.59
N GLY A 151 4.75 -11.65 7.73
CA GLY A 151 4.60 -11.88 6.29
C GLY A 151 3.27 -12.57 5.96
N GLY A 152 2.52 -12.00 5.01
CA GLY A 152 1.21 -12.50 4.60
C GLY A 152 1.21 -13.11 3.20
N GLY A 153 0.49 -14.23 3.02
CA GLY A 153 0.17 -14.75 1.69
C GLY A 153 -0.95 -13.99 0.98
N ALA A 154 -1.44 -14.54 -0.14
CA ALA A 154 -2.38 -13.89 -1.05
C ALA A 154 -3.71 -13.46 -0.39
N PHE A 155 -4.11 -14.14 0.69
CA PHE A 155 -5.34 -13.86 1.44
C PHE A 155 -5.08 -13.26 2.83
N SER A 156 -3.86 -12.76 3.06
CA SER A 156 -3.52 -12.12 4.33
C SER A 156 -4.44 -10.95 4.66
N PHE A 157 -5.05 -10.28 3.66
CA PHE A 157 -6.05 -9.22 3.85
C PHE A 157 -7.33 -9.64 4.58
N ILE A 158 -7.54 -10.95 4.75
CA ILE A 158 -8.57 -11.49 5.63
C ILE A 158 -7.92 -11.61 7.02
N TYR A 159 -7.98 -10.55 7.80
CA TYR A 159 -7.43 -10.50 9.16
C TYR A 159 -8.55 -10.74 10.19
N GLY A 160 -8.29 -11.59 11.19
CA GLY A 160 -9.02 -11.59 12.45
C GLY A 160 -8.36 -10.60 13.41
N HIS A 161 -9.13 -9.92 14.26
CA HIS A 161 -8.55 -9.08 15.30
C HIS A 161 -7.73 -10.00 16.23
N PRO A 162 -6.58 -9.58 16.81
CA PRO A 162 -5.81 -10.42 17.72
C PRO A 162 -6.50 -10.56 19.09
N VAL A 163 -7.74 -11.04 19.11
CA VAL A 163 -8.34 -11.66 20.29
C VAL A 163 -8.03 -13.16 20.17
N ALA A 164 -7.62 -13.80 21.27
CA ALA A 164 -6.94 -15.10 21.33
C ALA A 164 -7.69 -16.34 20.76
N GLY A 165 -8.73 -16.18 19.92
CA GLY A 165 -9.41 -17.23 19.17
C GLY A 165 -9.65 -16.92 17.68
N ASP A 166 -9.44 -15.69 17.22
CA ASP A 166 -9.76 -15.26 15.85
C ASP A 166 -8.72 -15.73 14.81
N THR A 167 -7.54 -16.14 15.27
CA THR A 167 -6.44 -16.61 14.40
C THR A 167 -6.80 -17.91 13.69
N LEU A 168 -7.50 -18.83 14.34
CA LEU A 168 -7.93 -20.10 13.74
C LEU A 168 -9.03 -19.88 12.69
N ILE A 169 -10.02 -19.05 12.99
CA ILE A 169 -11.11 -18.74 12.04
C ILE A 169 -10.52 -18.05 10.81
N ALA A 170 -9.66 -17.04 11.00
CA ALA A 170 -8.98 -16.37 9.89
C ALA A 170 -8.16 -17.35 9.04
N LEU A 171 -7.40 -18.25 9.68
CA LEU A 171 -6.65 -19.29 8.97
C LEU A 171 -7.57 -20.22 8.15
N LEU A 172 -8.67 -20.70 8.74
CA LEU A 172 -9.63 -21.56 8.04
C LEU A 172 -10.26 -20.85 6.83
N VAL A 173 -10.67 -19.58 7.00
CA VAL A 173 -11.22 -18.79 5.89
C VAL A 173 -10.18 -18.61 4.78
N ARG A 174 -8.92 -18.33 5.13
CA ARG A 174 -7.82 -18.23 4.14
C ARG A 174 -7.57 -19.55 3.42
N LEU A 175 -7.56 -20.67 4.14
CA LEU A 175 -7.41 -22.00 3.54
C LEU A 175 -8.54 -22.31 2.55
N VAL A 176 -9.79 -22.00 2.92
CA VAL A 176 -10.95 -22.12 2.01
C VAL A 176 -10.80 -21.21 0.79
N ALA A 177 -10.33 -19.97 0.98
CA ALA A 177 -10.10 -19.04 -0.12
C ALA A 177 -8.97 -19.50 -1.07
N PHE A 178 -7.89 -20.07 -0.53
CA PHE A 178 -6.81 -20.69 -1.33
C PHE A 178 -7.31 -21.90 -2.11
N ALA A 179 -7.99 -22.84 -1.44
CA ALA A 179 -8.56 -24.02 -2.08
C ALA A 179 -9.57 -23.64 -3.17
N GLY A 180 -10.45 -22.67 -2.86
CA GLY A 180 -11.36 -22.05 -3.80
C GLY A 180 -10.62 -21.45 -4.99
N SER A 181 -9.59 -20.66 -4.78
CA SER A 181 -8.84 -20.03 -5.89
C SER A 181 -8.13 -21.05 -6.77
N GLY A 182 -7.54 -22.10 -6.19
CA GLY A 182 -6.92 -23.20 -6.92
C GLY A 182 -7.94 -23.94 -7.79
N TRP A 183 -9.11 -24.28 -7.22
CA TRP A 183 -10.19 -24.92 -7.97
C TRP A 183 -10.78 -24.01 -9.04
N GLY A 184 -10.96 -22.73 -8.73
CA GLY A 184 -11.44 -21.69 -9.64
C GLY A 184 -10.50 -21.50 -10.84
N ALA A 185 -9.19 -21.46 -10.59
CA ALA A 185 -8.16 -21.41 -11.64
C ALA A 185 -8.22 -22.66 -12.54
N TRP A 186 -8.31 -23.85 -11.94
CA TRP A 186 -8.38 -25.11 -12.67
C TRP A 186 -9.63 -25.19 -13.55
N GLN A 187 -10.80 -24.82 -13.02
CA GLN A 187 -12.04 -24.79 -13.78
C GLN A 187 -12.01 -23.73 -14.88
N CYS A 188 -11.44 -22.54 -14.62
CA CYS A 188 -11.23 -21.53 -15.65
C CYS A 188 -10.30 -22.06 -16.75
N TYR A 189 -9.27 -22.82 -16.41
CA TYR A 189 -8.38 -23.46 -17.38
C TYR A 189 -9.12 -24.46 -18.28
N ARG A 190 -9.99 -25.30 -17.69
CA ARG A 190 -10.85 -26.20 -18.46
C ARG A 190 -11.84 -25.46 -19.36
N GLN A 191 -12.33 -24.31 -18.90
CA GLN A 191 -13.29 -23.46 -19.61
C GLN A 191 -12.63 -22.26 -20.29
N ARG A 192 -11.34 -22.36 -20.67
CA ARG A 192 -10.55 -21.23 -21.21
C ARG A 192 -11.09 -20.62 -22.51
N GLN A 193 -12.07 -21.27 -23.16
CA GLN A 193 -12.76 -20.71 -24.31
C GLN A 193 -13.80 -19.64 -23.91
N LYS A 194 -14.26 -19.64 -22.65
CA LYS A 194 -15.17 -18.62 -22.13
C LYS A 194 -14.38 -17.31 -21.88
N PRO A 195 -14.87 -16.15 -22.36
CA PRO A 195 -14.15 -14.88 -22.22
C PRO A 195 -13.76 -14.54 -20.78
N VAL A 196 -14.67 -14.71 -19.82
CA VAL A 196 -14.42 -14.43 -18.39
C VAL A 196 -13.31 -15.31 -17.82
N CYS A 197 -13.33 -16.62 -18.08
CA CYS A 197 -12.31 -17.54 -17.59
C CYS A 197 -10.93 -17.24 -18.19
N SER A 198 -10.88 -16.95 -19.50
CA SER A 198 -9.63 -16.55 -20.15
C SER A 198 -9.08 -15.22 -19.61
N LEU A 199 -9.95 -14.26 -19.29
CA LEU A 199 -9.57 -12.98 -18.68
C LEU A 199 -8.95 -13.20 -17.29
N LEU A 200 -9.63 -13.98 -16.44
CA LEU A 200 -9.16 -14.29 -15.08
C LEU A 200 -7.81 -15.03 -15.12
N LEU A 201 -7.60 -15.94 -16.07
CA LEU A 201 -6.32 -16.63 -16.23
C LEU A 201 -5.22 -15.69 -16.71
N ALA A 202 -5.49 -14.80 -17.68
CA ALA A 202 -4.50 -13.83 -18.14
C ALA A 202 -4.09 -12.89 -17.00
N ALA A 203 -5.07 -12.42 -16.24
CA ALA A 203 -4.86 -11.57 -15.08
C ALA A 203 -4.08 -12.32 -13.98
N LEU A 204 -4.40 -13.59 -13.70
CA LEU A 204 -3.65 -14.45 -12.77
C LEU A 204 -2.19 -14.66 -13.21
N VAL A 205 -1.94 -14.88 -14.50
CA VAL A 205 -0.57 -14.98 -15.04
C VAL A 205 0.19 -13.68 -14.81
N GLY A 206 -0.40 -12.53 -15.14
CA GLY A 206 0.22 -11.23 -14.90
C GLY A 206 0.49 -10.95 -13.42
N LEU A 207 -0.41 -11.40 -12.53
CA LEU A 207 -0.20 -11.35 -11.08
C LEU A 207 1.02 -12.18 -10.68
N LEU A 208 1.04 -13.47 -11.03
CA LEU A 208 2.11 -14.38 -10.65
C LEU A 208 3.47 -13.93 -11.18
N LEU A 209 3.53 -13.39 -12.41
CA LEU A 209 4.75 -12.81 -12.98
C LEU A 209 5.21 -11.55 -12.24
N SER A 210 4.29 -10.80 -11.64
CA SER A 210 4.64 -9.59 -10.87
C SER A 210 5.13 -9.86 -9.47
N VAL A 211 4.81 -11.03 -8.91
CA VAL A 211 5.05 -11.34 -7.49
C VAL A 211 6.51 -11.15 -7.06
N PRO A 212 7.52 -11.61 -7.82
CA PRO A 212 8.92 -11.37 -7.47
C PRO A 212 9.33 -9.89 -7.39
N PHE A 213 8.66 -9.02 -8.15
CA PHE A 213 8.99 -7.60 -8.25
C PHE A 213 8.21 -6.73 -7.26
N VAL A 214 7.12 -7.25 -6.71
CA VAL A 214 6.25 -6.56 -5.75
C VAL A 214 5.96 -7.50 -4.58
N PRO A 215 6.96 -7.87 -3.77
CA PRO A 215 6.81 -8.95 -2.80
C PRO A 215 5.74 -8.66 -1.73
N PRO A 216 4.77 -9.57 -1.51
CA PRO A 216 3.68 -9.36 -0.54
C PRO A 216 4.11 -9.50 0.93
N MET A 217 5.16 -10.28 1.22
CA MET A 217 5.61 -10.58 2.59
C MET A 217 6.51 -9.50 3.20
N ILE A 218 6.98 -8.57 2.38
CA ILE A 218 8.03 -7.63 2.75
C ILE A 218 7.45 -6.30 3.24
N ASP A 219 6.16 -6.04 3.02
CA ASP A 219 5.43 -4.92 3.61
C ASP A 219 4.81 -5.38 4.94
N PRO A 220 5.10 -4.72 6.09
CA PRO A 220 4.48 -5.06 7.38
C PRO A 220 2.94 -4.96 7.35
N TYR A 221 2.38 -4.31 6.33
CA TYR A 221 0.95 -4.20 6.07
C TYR A 221 0.42 -5.15 4.99
N ALA A 222 1.07 -6.30 4.77
CA ALA A 222 0.55 -7.41 3.97
C ALA A 222 0.35 -7.10 2.47
N MET A 223 -0.71 -7.65 1.84
CA MET A 223 -1.10 -7.51 0.41
C MET A 223 -1.46 -6.07 -0.01
N ARG A 224 -0.94 -5.06 0.69
CA ARG A 224 -1.21 -3.64 0.50
C ARG A 224 -0.97 -3.18 -0.94
N ALA A 225 0.19 -3.52 -1.50
CA ALA A 225 0.56 -3.24 -2.90
C ALA A 225 -0.37 -3.93 -3.93
N TYR A 226 -1.09 -4.97 -3.50
CA TYR A 226 -2.01 -5.74 -4.34
C TYR A 226 -3.47 -5.30 -4.23
N ALA A 227 -3.77 -4.21 -3.51
CA ALA A 227 -5.14 -3.74 -3.25
C ALA A 227 -6.00 -3.63 -4.53
N ALA A 228 -5.43 -3.06 -5.60
CA ALA A 228 -6.11 -2.92 -6.90
C ALA A 228 -6.50 -4.27 -7.54
N PHE A 229 -5.91 -5.37 -7.08
CA PHE A 229 -6.07 -6.71 -7.65
C PHE A 229 -6.75 -7.71 -6.71
N MET A 230 -6.97 -7.35 -5.44
CA MET A 230 -7.74 -8.17 -4.49
C MET A 230 -9.10 -8.61 -5.06
N PRO A 231 -9.90 -7.74 -5.74
CA PRO A 231 -11.19 -8.17 -6.28
C PRO A 231 -11.08 -9.34 -7.28
N MET A 232 -10.00 -9.42 -8.05
CA MET A 232 -9.80 -10.54 -8.98
C MET A 232 -9.47 -11.83 -8.23
N VAL A 233 -8.59 -11.75 -7.23
CA VAL A 233 -8.23 -12.90 -6.40
C VAL A 233 -9.45 -13.44 -5.63
N VAL A 234 -10.26 -12.53 -5.06
CA VAL A 234 -11.54 -12.88 -4.41
C VAL A 234 -12.52 -13.48 -5.41
N THR A 235 -12.66 -12.90 -6.61
CA THR A 235 -13.52 -13.45 -7.66
C THR A 235 -13.14 -14.89 -7.97
N LEU A 236 -11.84 -15.17 -8.15
CA LEU A 236 -11.37 -16.53 -8.43
C LEU A 236 -11.67 -17.50 -7.28
N ALA A 237 -11.48 -17.05 -6.03
CA ALA A 237 -11.83 -17.80 -4.83
C ALA A 237 -13.33 -18.15 -4.80
N THR A 238 -14.20 -17.14 -4.97
CA THR A 238 -15.66 -17.29 -4.96
C THR A 238 -16.15 -18.22 -6.07
N LEU A 239 -15.61 -18.12 -7.27
CA LEU A 239 -16.00 -19.00 -8.37
C LEU A 239 -15.61 -20.45 -8.09
N GLY A 240 -14.42 -20.67 -7.57
CA GLY A 240 -13.99 -22.02 -7.23
C GLY A 240 -14.75 -22.62 -6.06
N THR A 241 -15.03 -21.85 -5.00
CA THR A 241 -15.86 -22.36 -3.90
C THR A 241 -17.28 -22.69 -4.36
N LEU A 242 -17.88 -21.86 -5.23
CA LEU A 242 -19.18 -22.14 -5.83
C LEU A 242 -19.16 -23.43 -6.67
N TRP A 243 -18.17 -23.60 -7.54
CA TRP A 243 -18.06 -24.81 -8.37
C TRP A 243 -17.77 -26.06 -7.54
N LEU A 244 -16.95 -25.94 -6.49
CA LEU A 244 -16.69 -27.04 -5.58
C LEU A 244 -17.96 -27.43 -4.82
N TRP A 245 -18.71 -26.45 -4.34
CA TRP A 245 -20.00 -26.66 -3.68
C TRP A 245 -20.99 -27.37 -4.61
N GLN A 246 -21.17 -26.89 -5.85
CA GLN A 246 -22.04 -27.53 -6.84
C GLN A 246 -21.65 -28.99 -7.14
N HIS A 247 -20.35 -29.29 -7.13
CA HIS A 247 -19.85 -30.64 -7.33
C HIS A 247 -20.21 -31.55 -6.14
N LEU A 248 -20.04 -31.06 -4.91
CA LEU A 248 -20.31 -31.81 -3.68
C LEU A 248 -21.81 -31.98 -3.38
N SER A 249 -22.60 -30.92 -3.57
CA SER A 249 -24.00 -30.88 -3.16
C SER A 249 -24.94 -31.59 -4.15
N ARG A 250 -24.42 -32.10 -5.28
CA ARG A 250 -25.17 -32.67 -6.42
C ARG A 250 -26.34 -31.80 -6.91
N THR A 251 -26.41 -30.55 -6.46
CA THR A 251 -27.49 -29.63 -6.80
C THR A 251 -27.13 -29.01 -8.14
N ARG A 252 -27.89 -29.33 -9.18
CA ARG A 252 -27.76 -28.70 -10.50
C ARG A 252 -28.26 -27.26 -10.45
N GLN A 253 -27.55 -26.37 -9.76
CA GLN A 253 -27.76 -24.93 -9.91
C GLN A 253 -27.01 -24.44 -11.16
N ALA A 254 -27.48 -24.87 -12.34
CA ALA A 254 -26.99 -24.42 -13.64
C ALA A 254 -27.41 -22.95 -13.96
N ALA A 255 -28.24 -22.31 -13.12
CA ALA A 255 -28.95 -21.09 -13.50
C ALA A 255 -28.30 -19.76 -13.08
N LEU A 256 -27.28 -19.73 -12.22
CA LEU A 256 -26.72 -18.45 -11.74
C LEU A 256 -25.86 -17.73 -12.79
N TRP A 257 -25.28 -18.47 -13.75
CA TRP A 257 -24.47 -17.87 -14.82
C TRP A 257 -25.28 -17.57 -16.08
N ASP A 258 -26.23 -18.45 -16.43
CA ASP A 258 -27.02 -18.28 -17.66
C ASP A 258 -28.12 -17.22 -17.53
N SER A 259 -28.47 -16.79 -16.31
CA SER A 259 -29.48 -15.74 -16.06
C SER A 259 -28.94 -14.31 -16.16
N ALA A 260 -27.61 -14.12 -16.30
CA ALA A 260 -27.05 -12.81 -16.57
C ALA A 260 -27.22 -12.47 -18.05
N ASP A 261 -28.40 -11.99 -18.43
CA ASP A 261 -28.72 -11.52 -19.79
C ASP A 261 -27.60 -10.58 -20.32
N PRO A 262 -26.78 -11.04 -21.27
CA PRO A 262 -25.67 -10.25 -21.82
C PRO A 262 -26.17 -8.99 -22.52
N GLN A 263 -27.44 -8.95 -22.95
CA GLN A 263 -28.04 -7.83 -23.67
C GLN A 263 -28.51 -6.70 -22.76
N ARG A 264 -28.73 -6.95 -21.45
CA ARG A 264 -29.25 -5.94 -20.50
C ARG A 264 -28.19 -5.08 -19.82
N ARG A 265 -26.89 -5.33 -20.01
CA ARG A 265 -25.84 -4.47 -19.45
C ARG A 265 -25.55 -3.32 -20.40
N SER A 266 -26.06 -2.13 -20.06
CA SER A 266 -25.69 -0.88 -20.74
C SER A 266 -24.17 -0.67 -20.66
N SER A 267 -23.48 -0.99 -21.75
CA SER A 267 -22.05 -0.73 -21.90
C SER A 267 -21.73 0.77 -21.77
N ALA A 268 -22.70 1.64 -22.06
CA ALA A 268 -22.61 3.08 -21.86
C ALA A 268 -22.53 3.44 -20.37
N GLY A 269 -23.33 2.83 -19.50
CA GLY A 269 -23.30 3.10 -18.06
C GLY A 269 -21.94 2.78 -17.43
N LEU A 270 -21.33 1.64 -17.81
CA LEU A 270 -19.98 1.29 -17.37
C LEU A 270 -18.91 2.26 -17.87
N LEU A 271 -19.03 2.72 -19.12
CA LEU A 271 -18.10 3.69 -19.69
C LEU A 271 -18.23 5.05 -18.99
N ILE A 272 -19.45 5.54 -18.79
CA ILE A 272 -19.72 6.79 -18.05
C ILE A 272 -19.16 6.70 -16.64
N GLY A 273 -19.45 5.60 -15.92
CA GLY A 273 -18.92 5.38 -14.57
C GLY A 273 -17.39 5.36 -14.55
N ALA A 274 -16.75 4.74 -15.55
CA ALA A 274 -15.30 4.71 -15.64
C ALA A 274 -14.68 6.10 -15.89
N VAL A 275 -15.27 6.89 -16.80
CA VAL A 275 -14.82 8.25 -17.09
C VAL A 275 -15.01 9.15 -15.88
N LEU A 276 -16.17 9.10 -15.21
CA LEU A 276 -16.44 9.88 -14.00
C LEU A 276 -15.48 9.52 -12.87
N LEU A 277 -15.22 8.23 -12.66
CA LEU A 277 -14.29 7.77 -11.63
C LEU A 277 -12.84 8.21 -11.92
N MET A 278 -12.39 8.06 -13.16
CA MET A 278 -11.06 8.52 -13.57
C MET A 278 -10.94 10.05 -13.43
N GLY A 279 -11.97 10.79 -13.86
CA GLY A 279 -12.04 12.24 -13.67
C GLY A 279 -12.00 12.63 -12.21
N TRP A 280 -12.73 11.95 -11.33
CA TRP A 280 -12.72 12.21 -9.89
C TRP A 280 -11.36 11.95 -9.25
N VAL A 281 -10.70 10.83 -9.59
CA VAL A 281 -9.38 10.46 -9.05
C VAL A 281 -8.30 11.48 -9.45
N VAL A 282 -8.41 12.06 -10.64
CA VAL A 282 -7.43 13.06 -11.14
C VAL A 282 -7.77 14.47 -10.67
N LEU A 283 -9.01 14.91 -10.94
CA LEU A 283 -9.43 16.28 -10.68
C LEU A 283 -9.68 16.54 -9.20
N GLY A 284 -10.04 15.52 -8.41
CA GLY A 284 -10.30 15.66 -6.98
C GLY A 284 -9.10 16.23 -6.22
N PRO A 285 -7.93 15.55 -6.21
CA PRO A 285 -6.73 16.06 -5.54
C PRO A 285 -6.25 17.42 -6.09
N ILE A 286 -6.38 17.65 -7.39
CA ILE A 286 -6.01 18.93 -8.02
C ILE A 286 -6.94 20.04 -7.55
N ALA A 287 -8.25 19.81 -7.53
CA ALA A 287 -9.24 20.76 -7.04
C ALA A 287 -9.03 21.04 -5.54
N VAL A 288 -8.75 20.02 -4.74
CA VAL A 288 -8.40 20.20 -3.31
C VAL A 288 -7.19 21.12 -3.19
N LYS A 289 -6.08 20.87 -3.89
CA LYS A 289 -4.89 21.73 -3.83
C LYS A 289 -5.15 23.15 -4.34
N ALA A 290 -5.93 23.31 -5.40
CA ALA A 290 -6.22 24.61 -6.01
C ALA A 290 -7.17 25.46 -5.16
N LEU A 291 -8.12 24.82 -4.48
CA LEU A 291 -9.13 25.49 -3.64
C LEU A 291 -8.69 25.61 -2.19
N SER A 292 -7.76 24.76 -1.72
CA SER A 292 -7.20 24.87 -0.37
C SER A 292 -6.28 26.09 -0.30
N GLN A 293 -6.66 27.07 0.52
CA GLN A 293 -5.75 28.13 0.91
C GLN A 293 -4.83 27.57 1.99
N ALA A 294 -3.56 27.38 1.67
CA ALA A 294 -2.57 27.12 2.70
C ALA A 294 -2.56 28.32 3.66
N PRO A 295 -2.66 28.11 4.98
CA PRO A 295 -2.51 29.19 5.94
C PRO A 295 -1.20 29.92 5.65
N GLN A 296 -1.24 31.24 5.54
CA GLN A 296 -0.02 32.03 5.47
C GLN A 296 0.62 31.98 6.85
N ILE A 297 1.71 31.23 6.97
CA ILE A 297 2.39 31.09 8.24
C ILE A 297 3.33 32.28 8.38
N THR A 298 2.96 33.25 9.21
CA THR A 298 3.89 34.31 9.64
C THR A 298 5.05 33.68 10.38
N ALA A 299 6.24 34.29 10.27
CA ALA A 299 7.42 33.79 10.96
C ALA A 299 7.09 33.54 12.45
N PRO A 300 7.38 32.34 12.97
CA PRO A 300 7.01 32.00 14.34
C PRO A 300 7.75 32.90 15.32
N PRO A 301 7.14 33.23 16.48
CA PRO A 301 7.86 33.96 17.52
C PRO A 301 9.08 33.15 17.98
N PRO A 302 10.20 33.81 18.33
CA PRO A 302 11.40 33.10 18.75
C PRO A 302 11.14 32.32 20.05
N CYS A 303 11.52 31.04 20.07
CA CYS A 303 11.51 30.23 21.29
C CYS A 303 12.63 30.65 22.25
N ALA A 304 12.59 30.15 23.49
CA ALA A 304 13.65 30.42 24.46
C ALA A 304 15.02 29.90 23.97
N ALA A 305 16.10 30.45 24.52
CA ALA A 305 17.45 30.07 24.13
C ALA A 305 17.67 28.54 24.30
N GLY A 306 18.11 27.87 23.24
CA GLY A 306 18.29 26.41 23.22
C GLY A 306 17.04 25.60 22.92
N GLN A 307 15.96 26.24 22.48
CA GLN A 307 14.78 25.57 21.93
C GLN A 307 14.67 25.79 20.42
N GLU A 308 14.10 24.80 19.75
CA GLU A 308 13.73 24.84 18.35
C GLU A 308 12.25 25.20 18.21
N SER A 309 11.93 25.87 17.10
CA SER A 309 10.60 26.38 16.79
C SER A 309 10.03 25.62 15.60
N LEU A 310 8.92 24.94 15.79
CA LEU A 310 8.18 24.25 14.72
C LEU A 310 6.79 24.87 14.55
N VAL A 311 6.24 24.85 13.34
CA VAL A 311 4.82 25.17 13.11
C VAL A 311 4.14 23.97 12.49
N VAL A 312 3.28 23.34 13.28
CA VAL A 312 2.76 22.00 12.97
C VAL A 312 1.23 21.98 13.05
N PRO A 313 0.55 21.25 12.16
CA PRO A 313 -0.86 20.97 12.32
C PRO A 313 -1.06 19.84 13.35
N ILE A 314 -2.00 20.03 14.27
CA ILE A 314 -2.50 18.96 15.14
C ILE A 314 -3.95 18.70 14.77
N TYR A 315 -4.29 17.46 14.41
CA TYR A 315 -5.63 17.07 14.03
C TYR A 315 -6.32 16.31 15.17
N ALA A 316 -7.64 16.51 15.32
CA ALA A 316 -8.41 15.74 16.27
C ALA A 316 -8.37 14.24 15.90
N GLY A 317 -8.07 13.39 16.88
CA GLY A 317 -7.97 11.93 16.69
C GLY A 317 -6.66 11.44 16.04
N SER A 318 -5.68 12.33 15.76
CA SER A 318 -4.36 11.93 15.26
C SER A 318 -3.29 11.79 16.34
N ALA A 319 -3.72 11.64 17.60
CA ALA A 319 -2.85 11.65 18.77
C ALA A 319 -3.06 10.38 19.61
N VAL A 320 -1.98 9.88 20.19
CA VAL A 320 -1.97 8.69 21.05
C VAL A 320 -1.56 9.09 22.46
N THR A 321 -2.48 9.04 23.40
CA THR A 321 -2.22 9.40 24.80
C THR A 321 -1.78 8.18 25.59
N LEU A 322 -0.65 8.30 26.27
CA LEU A 322 -0.11 7.27 27.15
C LEU A 322 -0.64 7.52 28.56
N GLN A 323 -1.31 6.53 29.16
CA GLN A 323 -1.84 6.67 30.52
C GLN A 323 -1.18 5.65 31.45
N ALA A 324 -0.82 6.08 32.67
CA ALA A 324 -0.14 5.22 33.64
C ALA A 324 -1.04 4.11 34.20
N GLU A 325 -2.33 4.39 34.39
CA GLU A 325 -3.32 3.41 34.87
C GLU A 325 -4.02 2.68 33.71
N GLN A 326 -4.65 1.53 34.02
CA GLN A 326 -5.47 0.77 33.07
C GLN A 326 -6.70 1.59 32.64
N ALA A 327 -6.50 2.42 31.63
CA ALA A 327 -7.57 3.15 30.99
C ALA A 327 -8.29 2.24 30.01
N THR A 328 -9.63 2.24 30.07
CA THR A 328 -10.40 1.65 28.98
C THR A 328 -10.25 2.56 27.77
N PRO A 329 -9.80 2.06 26.60
CA PRO A 329 -9.66 2.91 25.42
C PRO A 329 -11.01 3.54 25.07
N THR A 330 -11.09 4.86 25.14
CA THR A 330 -12.31 5.63 24.83
C THR A 330 -12.12 6.36 23.50
N LEU A 331 -12.79 5.89 22.44
CA LEU A 331 -12.86 6.64 21.19
C LEU A 331 -13.58 7.98 21.45
N PRO A 332 -13.07 9.13 20.95
CA PRO A 332 -12.18 9.30 19.79
C PRO A 332 -10.67 9.42 20.09
N THR A 333 -10.26 9.44 21.34
CA THR A 333 -8.84 9.54 21.73
C THR A 333 -8.24 8.15 21.89
N LEU A 334 -7.18 7.83 21.14
CA LEU A 334 -6.50 6.55 21.32
C LEU A 334 -5.67 6.61 22.60
N VAL A 335 -6.28 6.21 23.72
CA VAL A 335 -5.59 6.07 25.00
C VAL A 335 -4.99 4.66 25.08
N VAL A 336 -3.68 4.60 25.29
CA VAL A 336 -2.92 3.36 25.38
C VAL A 336 -2.28 3.27 26.78
N PRO A 337 -2.48 2.18 27.52
CA PRO A 337 -1.77 1.98 28.78
C PRO A 337 -0.25 1.99 28.56
N LEU A 338 0.49 2.75 29.37
CA LEU A 338 1.93 2.97 29.20
C LEU A 338 2.72 1.66 29.18
N ASP A 339 2.36 0.70 30.03
CA ASP A 339 3.03 -0.61 30.07
C ASP A 339 2.78 -1.41 28.80
N ALA A 340 1.55 -1.36 28.25
CA ALA A 340 1.22 -2.01 26.99
C ALA A 340 1.96 -1.36 25.81
N PHE A 341 2.09 -0.03 25.82
CA PHE A 341 2.90 0.70 24.85
C PHE A 341 4.37 0.26 24.92
N ARG A 342 5.01 0.33 26.09
CA ARG A 342 6.41 -0.04 26.31
C ARG A 342 6.71 -1.48 25.92
N ALA A 343 5.79 -2.40 26.22
CA ALA A 343 5.89 -3.79 25.80
C ALA A 343 5.79 -3.95 24.27
N GLY A 344 4.97 -3.14 23.60
CA GLY A 344 4.78 -3.19 22.14
C GLY A 344 5.89 -2.52 21.32
N VAL A 345 6.66 -1.57 21.87
CA VAL A 345 7.76 -0.90 21.16
C VAL A 345 8.78 -1.90 20.55
N PRO A 346 9.36 -2.86 21.31
CA PRO A 346 10.34 -3.81 20.77
C PRO A 346 9.76 -4.83 19.77
N ASP A 347 8.49 -5.23 19.94
CA ASP A 347 7.85 -6.28 19.14
C ASP A 347 7.25 -5.78 17.82
N SER A 348 7.48 -4.51 17.47
CA SER A 348 6.87 -3.89 16.30
C SER A 348 7.38 -4.47 14.96
N GLY A 349 8.43 -5.31 14.99
CA GLY A 349 9.03 -5.92 13.79
C GLY A 349 9.80 -4.93 12.92
N TRP A 350 9.99 -3.70 13.41
CA TRP A 350 10.75 -2.66 12.74
C TRP A 350 12.15 -2.58 13.35
N ASN A 351 13.18 -2.49 12.50
CA ASN A 351 14.55 -2.19 12.92
C ASN A 351 14.66 -0.71 13.29
N TRP A 352 14.11 -0.32 14.43
CA TRP A 352 14.27 1.02 15.00
C TRP A 352 15.67 1.14 15.59
N ARG A 353 16.23 2.35 15.55
CA ARG A 353 17.50 2.63 16.22
C ARG A 353 17.34 2.35 17.72
N PRO A 354 18.29 1.65 18.38
CA PRO A 354 18.19 1.36 19.81
C PRO A 354 17.93 2.59 20.66
N GLU A 355 18.53 3.73 20.31
CA GLU A 355 18.37 5.01 20.98
C GLU A 355 16.92 5.51 20.90
N PHE A 356 16.27 5.34 19.74
CA PHE A 356 14.86 5.70 19.56
C PHE A 356 13.92 4.79 20.35
N VAL A 357 14.20 3.47 20.36
CA VAL A 357 13.45 2.51 21.18
C VAL A 357 13.53 2.85 22.66
N GLU A 358 14.73 3.18 23.13
CA GLU A 358 14.93 3.56 24.53
C GLU A 358 14.26 4.90 24.85
N ALA A 359 14.34 5.88 23.96
CA ALA A 359 13.64 7.14 24.11
C ALA A 359 12.12 6.95 24.22
N LEU A 360 11.53 6.07 23.41
CA LEU A 360 10.10 5.73 23.50
C LEU A 360 9.75 4.98 24.78
N ARG A 361 10.65 4.13 25.29
CA ARG A 361 10.43 3.46 26.59
C ARG A 361 10.52 4.42 27.76
N SER A 362 11.34 5.46 27.64
CA SER A 362 11.52 6.49 28.66
C SER A 362 10.31 7.42 28.84
N LEU A 363 9.35 7.39 27.91
CA LEU A 363 8.13 8.19 27.99
C LEU A 363 7.35 7.90 29.28
N GLU A 364 6.75 8.96 29.81
CA GLU A 364 6.00 8.94 31.07
C GLU A 364 4.49 8.88 30.82
N GLY A 365 3.71 8.65 31.88
CA GLY A 365 2.26 8.78 31.83
C GLY A 365 1.82 10.21 31.52
N ASP A 366 0.62 10.35 30.97
CA ASP A 366 -0.02 11.62 30.58
C ASP A 366 0.70 12.39 29.46
N GLN A 367 1.66 11.74 28.79
CA GLN A 367 2.24 12.22 27.55
C GLN A 367 1.40 11.75 26.36
N THR A 368 1.29 12.59 25.35
CA THR A 368 0.61 12.29 24.10
C THR A 368 1.59 12.39 22.94
N LEU A 369 1.58 11.36 22.11
CA LEU A 369 2.38 11.23 20.90
C LEU A 369 1.60 11.75 19.69
N VAL A 370 2.20 12.66 18.94
CA VAL A 370 1.62 13.24 17.72
C VAL A 370 2.62 13.15 16.58
N VAL A 371 2.29 12.41 15.52
CA VAL A 371 3.07 12.43 14.27
C VAL A 371 2.58 13.59 13.42
N THR A 372 3.47 14.51 13.08
CA THR A 372 3.15 15.69 12.26
C THR A 372 4.33 16.10 11.38
N PHE A 373 4.19 17.20 10.66
CA PHE A 373 5.22 17.76 9.78
C PHE A 373 5.38 19.24 10.10
N ASP A 374 6.61 19.70 10.22
CA ASP A 374 6.87 21.13 10.24
C ASP A 374 6.44 21.74 8.90
N ARG A 375 5.78 22.88 8.95
CA ARG A 375 5.29 23.58 7.77
C ARG A 375 6.31 24.56 7.20
N HIS A 376 7.35 24.91 7.97
CA HIS A 376 8.39 25.82 7.49
C HIS A 376 9.50 25.11 6.73
N ALA A 377 9.85 23.89 7.14
CA ALA A 377 10.82 23.07 6.46
C ALA A 377 10.14 21.94 5.65
N ASP A 378 10.72 21.58 4.50
CA ASP A 378 10.40 20.33 3.79
C ASP A 378 11.01 19.12 4.53
N ASP A 379 10.86 19.10 5.86
CA ASP A 379 11.51 18.17 6.76
C ASP A 379 10.72 16.86 6.88
N PRO A 380 11.39 15.77 7.29
CA PRO A 380 10.73 14.51 7.59
C PRO A 380 9.64 14.68 8.66
N PRO A 381 8.68 13.75 8.75
CA PRO A 381 7.71 13.78 9.84
C PRO A 381 8.42 13.77 11.19
N VAL A 382 7.94 14.60 12.11
CA VAL A 382 8.43 14.71 13.48
C VAL A 382 7.43 14.03 14.41
N LEU A 383 7.94 13.26 15.37
CA LEU A 383 7.13 12.67 16.43
C LEU A 383 7.20 13.57 17.66
N LEU A 384 6.14 14.34 17.89
CA LEU A 384 6.03 15.22 19.06
C LEU A 384 5.66 14.40 20.29
N VAL A 385 6.34 14.69 21.39
CA VAL A 385 5.99 14.26 22.74
C VAL A 385 5.44 15.48 23.48
N VAL A 386 4.13 15.51 23.69
CA VAL A 386 3.41 16.66 24.25
C VAL A 386 2.71 16.25 25.55
N ALA A 387 2.78 17.08 26.59
CA ALA A 387 1.95 16.87 27.76
C ALA A 387 0.46 17.01 27.38
N THR A 388 -0.39 16.06 27.76
CA THR A 388 -1.78 15.97 27.26
C THR A 388 -2.59 17.25 27.49
N GLN A 389 -2.34 17.94 28.60
CA GLN A 389 -2.98 19.21 28.96
C GLN A 389 -2.61 20.40 28.06
N LEU A 390 -1.51 20.32 27.31
CA LEU A 390 -1.09 21.36 26.37
C LEU A 390 -1.74 21.19 25.00
N LEU A 391 -2.35 20.03 24.71
CA LEU A 391 -2.94 19.80 23.40
C LEU A 391 -4.22 20.62 23.22
N PRO A 392 -4.39 21.24 22.03
CA PRO A 392 -5.60 21.97 21.73
C PRO A 392 -6.79 21.01 21.66
N PRO A 393 -7.98 21.41 22.17
CA PRO A 393 -9.17 20.56 22.14
C PRO A 393 -9.72 20.35 20.73
N THR A 394 -9.33 21.18 19.77
CA THR A 394 -9.75 21.14 18.37
C THR A 394 -8.56 21.16 17.43
N ALA A 395 -8.77 20.66 16.21
CA ALA A 395 -7.75 20.68 15.18
C ALA A 395 -7.29 22.13 14.93
N SER A 396 -6.00 22.39 15.06
CA SER A 396 -5.43 23.72 14.93
C SER A 396 -4.00 23.67 14.41
N LEU A 397 -3.58 24.75 13.76
CA LEU A 397 -2.18 25.00 13.48
C LEU A 397 -1.56 25.61 14.74
N VAL A 398 -0.46 25.04 15.20
CA VAL A 398 0.16 25.45 16.47
C VAL A 398 1.63 25.73 16.26
N HIS A 399 2.10 26.77 16.94
CA HIS A 399 3.51 27.05 17.12
C HIS A 399 4.01 26.24 18.32
N VAL A 400 5.10 25.51 18.12
CA VAL A 400 5.62 24.55 19.09
C VAL A 400 7.06 24.92 19.39
N CYS A 401 7.36 25.13 20.67
CA CYS A 401 8.72 25.29 21.16
C CYS A 401 9.13 24.04 21.94
N GLY A 402 10.33 23.55 21.67
CA GLY A 402 10.82 22.36 22.34
C GLY A 402 12.27 22.06 22.03
N GLN A 403 12.67 20.83 22.34
CA GLN A 403 14.03 20.36 22.09
C GLN A 403 13.97 19.01 21.40
N GLN A 404 14.78 18.87 20.36
CA GLN A 404 15.09 17.59 19.76
C GLN A 404 16.50 17.18 20.21
N PRO A 405 16.63 16.14 21.05
CA PRO A 405 17.95 15.61 21.37
C PRO A 405 18.68 15.21 20.07
N PRO A 406 20.00 15.45 19.95
CA PRO A 406 20.74 15.30 18.68
C PRO A 406 20.61 13.93 18.00
N GLU A 407 20.32 12.89 18.78
CA GLU A 407 20.21 11.50 18.32
C GLU A 407 18.77 10.97 18.34
N SER A 408 17.80 11.80 18.71
CA SER A 408 16.40 11.40 18.84
C SER A 408 15.56 11.89 17.67
N GLU A 409 14.66 11.03 17.19
CA GLU A 409 13.57 11.41 16.29
C GLU A 409 12.36 11.96 17.07
N LEU A 410 12.45 12.04 18.41
CA LEU A 410 11.42 12.61 19.28
C LEU A 410 11.69 14.09 19.52
N PHE A 411 10.64 14.89 19.37
CA PHE A 411 10.66 16.30 19.70
C PHE A 411 9.85 16.54 20.98
N PHE A 412 10.53 16.92 22.06
CA PHE A 412 9.91 17.13 23.36
C PHE A 412 9.37 18.55 23.46
N VAL A 413 8.04 18.67 23.49
CA VAL A 413 7.34 19.96 23.47
C VAL A 413 7.33 20.57 24.87
N THR A 414 7.83 21.81 24.97
CA THR A 414 7.80 22.60 26.21
C THR A 414 6.62 23.56 26.24
N SER A 415 6.29 24.18 25.11
CA SER A 415 5.13 25.06 24.98
C SER A 415 4.50 24.93 23.60
N LEU A 416 3.19 25.21 23.56
CA LEU A 416 2.37 25.14 22.37
C LEU A 416 1.40 26.33 22.39
N GLU A 417 1.43 27.12 21.33
CA GLU A 417 0.56 28.29 21.15
C GLU A 417 -0.23 28.16 19.85
N PRO A 418 -1.54 28.40 19.83
CA PRO A 418 -2.31 28.42 18.58
C PRO A 418 -1.78 29.51 17.64
N VAL A 419 -1.55 29.15 16.37
CA VAL A 419 -1.26 30.15 15.34
C VAL A 419 -2.56 30.90 15.06
N THR A 420 -2.58 32.19 15.37
CA THR A 420 -3.69 33.05 14.98
C THR A 420 -3.61 33.31 13.47
N PRO A 421 -4.69 33.08 12.71
CA PRO A 421 -4.68 33.18 11.25
C PRO A 421 -4.54 34.62 10.73
#